data_AF-A0A0W1KHS3-F1
#
_entry.id   AF-A0A0W1KHS3-F1
#
_cell.length_a   1.000
_cell.length_b   1.000
_cell.length_c   1.000
_cell.angle_alpha   90.00
_cell.angle_beta   90.00
_cell.angle_gamma   90.00
#
_symmetry.space_group_name_H-M   'P 1'
#
loop_
_entity.id
_entity.type
_entity.pdbx_description
1 polymer ?
#
loop_
_entity_poly.entity_id
_entity_poly.type
_entity_poly.pdbx_seq_one_letter_code
_entity_poly.pdbx_strand_id
1 'polypeptide(L)' 'MYAYAGAADGGVYGAGKIGHGWDSFVQATIPGDVDGDGRLDLVGIREDGAMFAYKNQANGWWGTARQVGHGWQTMIAIS' A
#
# COMPACT_ATOMS: atom_id res chain seq x y z
N MET A 1 9.74 1.02 -1.97
CA MET A 1 8.98 1.87 -1.02
C MET A 1 9.62 1.83 0.35
N TYR A 2 9.78 2.99 0.98
CA TYR A 2 10.26 3.18 2.35
C TYR A 2 9.13 3.82 3.15
N ALA A 3 8.95 3.39 4.40
CA ALA A 3 8.05 4.06 5.31
C ALA A 3 8.81 5.14 6.08
N TYR A 4 8.12 6.22 6.38
CA TYR A 4 8.58 7.27 7.27
C TYR A 4 7.49 7.50 8.31
N ALA A 5 7.86 7.44 9.59
CA ALA A 5 6.95 7.71 10.67
C ALA A 5 6.89 9.22 10.91
N GLY A 6 5.67 9.77 10.90
CA GLY A 6 5.44 11.14 11.32
C GLY A 6 5.71 11.28 12.82
N ALA A 7 6.49 12.28 13.17
CA ALA A 7 6.81 12.64 14.52
C ALA A 7 5.81 13.69 15.04
N ALA A 8 5.57 13.69 16.36
CA ALA A 8 4.67 14.67 16.98
C ALA A 8 5.18 16.13 16.85
N ASP A 9 6.45 16.32 16.53
CA ASP A 9 7.09 17.62 16.26
C ASP A 9 7.05 18.03 14.78
N GLY A 10 6.37 17.26 13.93
CA GLY A 10 6.31 17.50 12.48
C GLY A 10 7.53 16.98 11.72
N GLY A 11 8.49 16.35 12.40
CA GLY A 11 9.56 15.60 11.78
C GLY A 11 9.08 14.31 11.11
N VAL A 12 9.92 13.72 10.27
CA VAL A 12 9.70 12.38 9.72
C VAL A 12 10.94 11.54 10.03
N TYR A 13 10.75 10.45 10.77
CA TYR A 13 11.83 9.51 11.07
C TYR A 13 11.78 8.35 10.06
N GLY A 14 12.95 7.99 9.51
CA GLY A 14 13.04 6.86 8.59
C GLY A 14 12.65 5.57 9.27
N ALA A 15 11.53 4.96 8.86
CA ALA A 15 11.08 3.66 9.36
C ALA A 15 11.66 2.50 8.52
N GLY A 16 12.44 2.81 7.48
CA GLY A 16 13.14 1.82 6.66
C GLY A 16 12.32 1.28 5.50
N LYS A 17 12.89 0.32 4.77
CA LYS A 17 12.24 -0.33 3.62
C LYS A 17 11.15 -1.27 4.13
N ILE A 18 9.94 -1.12 3.60
CA ILE A 18 8.75 -1.87 4.06
C ILE A 18 8.27 -2.95 3.08
N GLY A 19 8.96 -3.12 1.95
CA GLY A 19 8.65 -4.19 1.00
C GLY A 19 9.40 -4.06 -0.32
N HIS A 20 9.03 -4.90 -1.29
CA HIS A 20 9.66 -5.01 -2.61
C HIS A 20 8.60 -4.96 -3.73
N GLY A 21 9.02 -4.72 -4.98
CA GLY A 21 8.14 -4.79 -6.16
C GLY A 21 7.24 -3.57 -6.39
N TRP A 22 7.57 -2.44 -5.75
CA TRP A 22 6.76 -1.22 -5.78
C TRP A 22 6.84 -0.44 -7.10
N ASP A 23 7.88 -0.70 -7.90
CA ASP A 23 8.21 0.13 -9.08
C ASP A 23 7.17 0.04 -10.20
N SER A 24 6.27 -0.95 -10.13
CA SER A 24 5.20 -1.16 -11.10
C SER A 24 3.89 -0.42 -10.78
N PHE A 25 3.77 0.20 -9.61
CA PHE A 25 2.54 0.89 -9.21
C PHE A 25 2.59 2.37 -9.56
N VAL A 26 1.52 2.82 -10.23
CA VAL A 26 1.31 4.24 -10.57
C VAL A 26 0.57 4.99 -9.47
N GLN A 27 -0.15 4.26 -8.60
CA GLN A 27 -0.83 4.80 -7.41
C GLN A 27 -0.75 3.79 -6.26
N ALA A 28 -0.66 4.29 -5.04
CA ALA A 28 -0.74 3.50 -3.82
C ALA A 28 -1.46 4.27 -2.70
N THR A 29 -2.32 3.59 -1.94
CA THR A 29 -3.03 4.15 -0.79
C THR A 29 -3.27 3.09 0.28
N ILE A 30 -3.66 3.53 1.49
CA ILE A 30 -4.05 2.66 2.60
C ILE A 30 -5.55 2.94 2.84
N PRO A 31 -6.46 2.29 2.10
CA PRO A 31 -7.87 2.66 2.13
C PRO A 31 -8.60 2.14 3.38
N GLY A 32 -8.02 1.17 4.09
CA GLY A 32 -8.68 0.51 5.21
C GLY A 32 -8.23 -0.94 5.38
N ASP A 33 -9.02 -1.71 6.12
CA ASP A 33 -8.93 -3.16 6.22
C ASP A 33 -9.61 -3.79 5.00
N VAL A 34 -8.80 -4.34 4.09
CA VAL A 34 -9.27 -4.85 2.79
C VAL A 34 -9.50 -6.36 2.85
N ASP A 35 -8.81 -7.07 3.76
CA ASP A 35 -8.94 -8.52 3.90
C ASP A 35 -9.75 -8.99 5.12
N GLY A 36 -10.19 -8.06 5.97
CA GLY A 36 -11.11 -8.28 7.08
C GLY A 36 -10.43 -8.75 8.37
N ASP A 37 -9.11 -8.53 8.52
CA ASP A 37 -8.35 -8.97 9.70
C ASP A 37 -8.25 -7.93 10.84
N GLY A 38 -8.90 -6.79 10.65
CA GLY A 38 -8.91 -5.66 11.59
C GLY A 38 -7.69 -4.74 11.47
N ARG A 39 -6.87 -4.86 10.42
CA ARG A 39 -5.66 -4.04 10.21
C ARG A 39 -5.75 -3.26 8.92
N LEU A 40 -5.09 -2.11 8.88
CA LEU A 40 -5.00 -1.30 7.66
C LEU A 40 -4.09 -1.99 6.65
N ASP A 41 -4.63 -2.27 5.47
CA ASP A 41 -3.94 -2.86 4.33
C ASP A 41 -3.54 -1.79 3.31
N LEU A 42 -2.48 -2.08 2.56
CA LEU A 42 -2.05 -1.23 1.47
C LEU A 42 -2.59 -1.75 0.13
N VAL A 43 -3.06 -0.83 -0.72
CA VAL A 43 -3.52 -1.12 -2.07
C VAL A 43 -2.70 -0.32 -3.08
N GLY A 44 -2.27 -0.98 -4.15
CA GLY A 44 -1.57 -0.36 -5.28
C GLY A 44 -2.23 -0.69 -6.61
N ILE A 45 -2.23 0.28 -7.53
CA ILE A 45 -2.73 0.12 -8.90
C ILE A 45 -1.54 0.22 -9.87
N ARG A 46 -1.46 -0.73 -10.80
CA ARG A 46 -0.50 -0.72 -11.91
C ARG A 46 -1.04 0.03 -13.12
N GLU A 47 -0.17 0.40 -14.04
CA GLU A 47 -0.54 1.12 -15.27
C GLU A 47 -1.55 0.34 -16.14
N ASP A 48 -1.50 -0.99 -16.11
CA ASP A 48 -2.45 -1.88 -16.79
C ASP A 48 -3.84 -1.97 -16.10
N GLY A 49 -4.05 -1.22 -15.01
CA GLY A 49 -5.29 -1.20 -14.24
C GLY A 49 -5.47 -2.38 -13.29
N ALA A 50 -4.45 -3.23 -13.09
CA ALA A 50 -4.48 -4.28 -12.09
C ALA A 50 -4.29 -3.69 -10.68
N MET A 51 -5.22 -4.04 -9.78
CA MET A 51 -5.20 -3.62 -8.37
C MET A 51 -4.67 -4.75 -7.50
N PHE A 52 -3.69 -4.43 -6.66
CA PHE A 52 -3.04 -5.37 -5.74
C PHE A 52 -3.19 -4.90 -4.30
N ALA A 53 -3.56 -5.83 -3.42
CA ALA A 53 -3.58 -5.63 -1.97
C ALA A 53 -2.34 -6.27 -1.33
N TYR A 54 -1.87 -5.62 -0.28
CA TYR A 54 -0.74 -5.99 0.54
C TYR A 54 -1.19 -6.04 2.00
N LYS A 55 -1.32 -7.25 2.52
CA LYS A 55 -1.76 -7.48 3.90
C LYS A 55 -0.78 -6.91 4.91
N ASN A 56 -1.28 -6.27 5.96
CA ASN A 56 -0.45 -5.92 7.12
C ASN A 56 -0.13 -7.14 7.98
N GLN A 57 1.14 -7.56 8.03
CA GLN A 57 1.55 -8.76 8.77
C GLN A 57 1.80 -8.50 10.27
N ALA A 58 1.50 -7.30 10.79
CA ALA A 58 1.67 -6.91 12.18
C ALA A 58 3.10 -7.02 12.75
N ASN A 59 4.09 -7.22 11.90
CA ASN A 59 5.51 -7.36 12.24
C ASN A 59 6.37 -6.26 11.59
N GLY A 60 5.74 -5.17 11.12
CA GLY A 60 6.40 -4.09 10.39
C GLY A 60 6.60 -4.35 8.90
N TRP A 61 6.13 -5.48 8.37
CA TRP A 61 6.22 -5.84 6.95
C TRP A 61 4.85 -5.99 6.29
N TRP A 62 4.81 -5.64 5.02
CA TRP A 62 3.69 -5.97 4.14
C TRP A 62 3.84 -7.39 3.59
N GLY A 63 2.72 -8.10 3.47
CA GLY A 63 2.65 -9.41 2.86
C GLY A 63 2.92 -9.38 1.35
N THR A 64 2.91 -10.56 0.72
CA THR A 64 3.02 -10.66 -0.74
C THR A 64 1.82 -10.01 -1.42
N ALA A 65 2.08 -9.28 -2.50
CA ALA A 65 1.04 -8.65 -3.32
C ALA A 65 0.05 -9.70 -3.83
N ARG A 66 -1.25 -9.46 -3.64
CA ARG A 66 -2.32 -10.27 -4.22
C ARG A 66 -3.21 -9.39 -5.09
N GLN A 67 -3.43 -9.81 -6.33
CA GLN A 67 -4.37 -9.10 -7.21
C GLN A 67 -5.79 -9.25 -6.66
N VAL A 68 -6.46 -8.11 -6.47
CA VAL A 68 -7.83 -8.00 -5.93
C VAL A 68 -8.77 -7.29 -6.90
N GLY A 69 -8.26 -6.74 -8.01
CA GLY A 69 -9.08 -6.09 -9.02
C GLY A 69 -8.36 -5.92 -10.37
N HIS A 70 -9.14 -5.51 -11.37
CA HIS A 70 -8.71 -5.17 -12.72
C HIS A 70 -9.59 -4.03 -13.25
N GLY A 71 -9.14 -3.32 -14.29
CA GLY A 71 -9.91 -2.23 -14.91
C GLY A 71 -9.81 -0.87 -14.19
N TRP A 72 -8.84 -0.70 -13.29
CA TRP A 72 -8.70 0.52 -12.47
C TRP A 72 -7.85 1.61 -13.13
N GLN A 73 -7.43 1.44 -14.40
CA GLN A 73 -6.55 2.37 -15.12
C GLN A 73 -7.15 3.77 -15.32
N THR A 74 -8.47 3.94 -15.17
CA THR A 74 -9.15 5.23 -15.26
C THR A 74 -9.37 5.90 -13.91
N MET A 75 -9.05 5.24 -12.78
CA MET A 75 -9.21 5.82 -11.45
C MET A 75 -8.07 6.80 -11.14
N ILE A 76 -8.38 8.09 -11.18
CA ILE A 76 -7.44 9.18 -10.86
C ILE A 76 -7.46 9.58 -9.38
N ALA A 77 -8.36 9.02 -8.58
CA ALA A 77 -8.36 9.15 -7.13
C ALA A 77 -8.97 7.91 -6.49
N ILE A 78 -8.28 7.38 -5.47
CA ILE A 78 -8.88 6.47 -4.49
C ILE A 78 -9.22 7.37 -3.30
N SER A 79 -10.50 7.69 -3.11
CA SER A 79 -11.00 8.54 -2.03
C SER A 79 -11.39 7.73 -0.80
#